data_AF-A0A3T0RNX2-F1
#
_entry.id   AF-A0A3T0RNX2-F1
#
_cell.length_a   1.000
_cell.length_b   1.000
_cell.length_c   1.000
_cell.angle_alpha   90.00
_cell.angle_beta   90.00
_cell.angle_gamma   90.00
#
_symmetry.space_group_name_H-M   'P 1'
#
loop_
_entity.id
_entity.type
_entity.pdbx_description
1 polymer ?
#
loop_
_entity_poly.entity_id
_entity_poly.type
_entity_poly.pdbx_seq_one_letter_code
_entity_poly.pdbx_strand_id
1 'polypeptide(L)'
;MENKNALKQHFGKLGEYLKDRRESQNLTQIDVARACQCKSQFVSNWERGKCSPPWDILKKLMKLYDIPERQLFNFLMKEYEKLIISNLGIRGKR
;
A
#
# COMPACT_ATOMS: atom_id res chain seq x y z
N MET A 1 4.41 -14.12 22.16
CA MET A 1 3.45 -13.08 21.72
C MET A 1 3.80 -12.74 20.29
N GLU A 2 2.89 -13.05 19.36
CA GLU A 2 3.15 -12.98 17.92
C GLU A 2 3.51 -11.57 17.45
N ASN A 3 4.47 -11.51 16.54
CA ASN A 3 4.95 -10.34 15.82
C ASN A 3 3.90 -9.77 14.84
N LYS A 4 2.66 -9.55 15.31
CA LYS A 4 1.53 -8.97 14.53
C LYS A 4 1.76 -7.50 14.18
N ASN A 5 2.69 -6.83 14.86
CA ASN A 5 2.99 -5.41 14.64
C ASN A 5 3.78 -5.16 13.34
N ALA A 6 4.73 -6.04 12.98
CA ALA A 6 5.54 -5.87 11.78
C ALA A 6 4.72 -5.99 10.48
N LEU A 7 3.78 -6.94 10.40
CA LEU A 7 2.88 -7.09 9.24
C LEU A 7 1.89 -5.92 9.13
N LYS A 8 1.41 -5.39 10.27
CA LYS A 8 0.58 -4.17 10.29
C LYS A 8 1.33 -2.96 9.74
N GLN A 9 2.64 -2.87 10.03
CA GLN A 9 3.49 -1.75 9.60
C GLN A 9 3.66 -1.71 8.08
N HIS A 10 3.62 -2.86 7.40
CA HIS A 10 3.71 -2.95 5.94
C HIS A 10 2.52 -2.34 5.20
N PHE A 11 1.31 -2.56 5.71
CA PHE A 11 0.12 -1.98 5.09
C PHE A 11 0.11 -0.46 5.19
N GLY A 12 0.79 0.12 6.20
CA GLY A 12 0.94 1.57 6.34
C GLY A 12 1.62 2.19 5.12
N LYS A 13 2.78 1.66 4.72
CA LYS A 13 3.54 2.22 3.59
C LYS A 13 2.83 2.03 2.25
N LEU A 14 2.23 0.87 2.02
CA LEU A 14 1.39 0.67 0.84
C LEU A 14 0.16 1.61 0.84
N GLY A 15 -0.47 1.80 2.00
CA GLY A 15 -1.59 2.71 2.17
C GLY A 15 -1.25 4.15 1.84
N GLU A 16 -0.13 4.65 2.39
CA GLU A 16 0.42 5.98 2.07
C GLU A 16 0.69 6.11 0.56
N TYR A 17 1.35 5.13 -0.03
CA TYR A 17 1.63 5.13 -1.48
C TYR A 17 0.35 5.19 -2.33
N LEU A 18 -0.68 4.42 -1.98
CA LEU A 18 -1.97 4.44 -2.70
C LEU A 18 -2.70 5.78 -2.51
N LYS A 19 -2.60 6.38 -1.33
CA LYS A 19 -3.16 7.71 -1.03
C LYS A 19 -2.49 8.78 -1.89
N ASP A 20 -1.16 8.79 -1.95
CA ASP A 20 -0.39 9.77 -2.73
C ASP A 20 -0.74 9.66 -4.22
N ARG A 21 -0.88 8.43 -4.75
CA ARG A 21 -1.30 8.21 -6.14
C ARG A 21 -2.72 8.69 -6.39
N ARG A 22 -3.66 8.45 -5.48
CA ARG A 22 -5.03 9.00 -5.55
C ARG A 22 -5.03 10.53 -5.61
N GLU A 23 -4.28 11.17 -4.72
CA GLU A 23 -4.23 12.63 -4.59
C GLU A 23 -3.54 13.28 -5.79
N SER A 24 -2.51 12.64 -6.36
CA SER A 24 -1.86 13.11 -7.59
C SER A 24 -2.79 13.16 -8.82
N GLN A 25 -3.90 12.40 -8.78
CA GLN A 25 -4.93 12.41 -9.81
C GLN A 25 -6.17 13.23 -9.42
N ASN A 26 -6.12 13.99 -8.32
CA ASN A 26 -7.25 14.78 -7.78
C ASN A 26 -8.52 13.96 -7.49
N LEU A 27 -8.38 12.66 -7.17
CA LEU A 27 -9.51 11.79 -6.86
C LEU A 27 -9.86 11.83 -5.38
N THR A 28 -11.15 11.81 -5.05
CA THR A 28 -11.60 11.58 -3.66
C THR A 28 -11.63 10.08 -3.34
N GLN A 29 -11.66 9.72 -2.05
CA GLN A 29 -11.86 8.32 -1.65
C GLN A 29 -13.20 7.75 -2.14
N ILE A 30 -14.20 8.60 -2.36
CA ILE A 30 -15.51 8.21 -2.90
C ILE A 30 -15.39 7.86 -4.39
N ASP A 31 -14.62 8.62 -5.16
CA ASP A 31 -14.42 8.35 -6.59
C ASP A 31 -13.73 7.01 -6.82
N VAL A 32 -12.70 6.73 -6.01
CA VAL A 32 -11.99 5.44 -6.02
C VAL A 32 -12.91 4.29 -5.62
N ALA A 33 -13.73 4.49 -4.59
CA ALA A 33 -14.69 3.48 -4.15
C ALA A 33 -15.72 3.15 -5.25
N ARG A 34 -16.22 4.16 -5.96
CA ARG A 34 -17.10 3.96 -7.12
C ARG A 34 -16.39 3.18 -8.23
N ALA A 35 -15.19 3.58 -8.61
CA ALA A 35 -14.40 2.91 -9.65
C ALA A 35 -14.07 1.45 -9.29
N CYS A 36 -13.81 1.18 -8.01
CA CYS A 36 -13.49 -0.17 -7.52
C CYS A 36 -14.72 -1.00 -7.16
N GLN A 37 -15.92 -0.41 -7.19
CA GLN A 37 -17.20 -1.01 -6.76
C GLN A 37 -17.14 -1.50 -5.30
N CYS A 38 -16.63 -0.65 -4.41
CA CYS A 38 -16.53 -0.93 -2.98
C CYS A 38 -17.05 0.24 -2.13
N LYS A 39 -17.06 0.09 -0.81
CA LYS A 39 -17.40 1.18 0.12
C LYS A 39 -16.18 2.08 0.35
N SER A 40 -16.39 3.40 0.41
CA SER A 40 -15.34 4.40 0.69
C SER A 40 -14.59 4.15 2.01
N GLN A 41 -15.25 3.55 3.00
CA GLN A 41 -14.62 3.13 4.26
C GLN A 41 -13.46 2.14 4.03
N PHE A 42 -13.53 1.28 3.02
CA PHE A 42 -12.44 0.38 2.69
C PHE A 42 -11.23 1.13 2.14
N VAL A 43 -11.45 2.10 1.24
CA VAL A 43 -10.39 2.99 0.73
C VAL A 43 -9.68 3.70 1.89
N SER A 44 -10.45 4.29 2.82
CA SER A 44 -9.90 4.89 4.04
C SER A 44 -9.12 3.90 4.91
N ASN A 45 -9.58 2.65 5.03
CA ASN A 45 -8.87 1.62 5.79
C ASN A 45 -7.54 1.22 5.14
N TRP A 46 -7.50 1.11 3.81
CA TRP A 46 -6.28 0.83 3.07
C TRP A 46 -5.27 1.96 3.20
N GLU A 47 -5.70 3.21 2.98
CA GLU A 47 -4.82 4.38 3.03
C GLU A 47 -4.23 4.63 4.42
N ARG A 48 -4.94 4.23 5.48
CA ARG A 48 -4.45 4.31 6.86
C ARG A 48 -3.71 3.05 7.32
N GLY A 49 -3.47 2.09 6.42
CA GLY A 49 -2.78 0.83 6.73
C GLY A 49 -3.51 -0.09 7.71
N LYS A 50 -4.83 0.07 7.91
CA LYS A 50 -5.61 -0.83 8.78
C LYS A 50 -5.74 -2.23 8.18
N CYS A 51 -5.81 -2.32 6.86
CA CYS A 51 -5.79 -3.57 6.10
C CYS A 51 -5.23 -3.33 4.70
N SER A 52 -4.85 -4.39 4.00
CA SER A 52 -4.49 -4.33 2.58
C SER A 52 -5.73 -4.37 1.69
N PRO A 53 -5.72 -3.71 0.52
CA PRO A 53 -6.67 -4.04 -0.53
C PRO A 53 -6.47 -5.51 -0.97
N PRO A 54 -7.56 -6.24 -1.24
CA PRO A 54 -7.50 -7.53 -1.94
C PRO A 54 -6.81 -7.40 -3.30
N TRP A 55 -6.23 -8.50 -3.82
CA TRP A 55 -5.44 -8.46 -5.07
C TRP A 55 -6.23 -8.02 -6.30
N ASP A 56 -7.50 -8.42 -6.42
CA ASP A 56 -8.39 -8.01 -7.50
C ASP A 56 -8.68 -6.50 -7.44
N ILE A 57 -8.88 -5.95 -6.24
CA ILE A 57 -9.03 -4.51 -6.03
C ILE A 57 -7.72 -3.78 -6.28
N LEU A 58 -6.59 -4.30 -5.81
CA LEU A 58 -5.28 -3.69 -6.03
C LEU A 58 -4.98 -3.57 -7.53
N LYS A 59 -5.33 -4.57 -8.34
CA LYS A 59 -5.26 -4.48 -9.81
C LYS A 59 -6.13 -3.37 -10.38
N LYS A 60 -7.34 -3.15 -9.85
CA LYS A 60 -8.20 -2.02 -10.26
C LYS A 60 -7.58 -0.68 -9.89
N LEU A 61 -7.05 -0.56 -8.67
CA LEU A 61 -6.34 0.64 -8.21
C LEU A 61 -5.12 0.94 -9.08
N MET A 62 -4.33 -0.07 -9.44
CA MET A 62 -3.19 0.10 -10.33
C MET A 62 -3.59 0.66 -11.68
N LYS A 63 -4.69 0.17 -12.27
CA LYS A 63 -5.23 0.69 -13.53
C LYS A 63 -5.74 2.12 -13.38
N LEU A 64 -6.50 2.39 -12.31
CA LEU A 64 -7.06 3.72 -12.05
C LEU A 64 -5.95 4.77 -11.88
N TYR A 65 -4.94 4.43 -11.10
CA TYR A 65 -3.83 5.31 -10.74
C TYR A 65 -2.66 5.31 -11.74
N ASP A 66 -2.79 4.59 -12.86
CA ASP A 66 -1.75 4.37 -13.85
C ASP A 66 -0.41 3.94 -13.22
N ILE A 67 -0.45 2.92 -12.36
CA ILE A 67 0.72 2.35 -11.69
C ILE A 67 1.18 1.11 -12.48
N PRO A 68 2.36 1.16 -13.13
CA PRO A 68 2.93 -0.01 -13.78
C PRO A 68 3.24 -1.12 -12.77
N GLU A 69 3.04 -2.38 -13.16
CA GLU A 69 3.29 -3.55 -12.31
C GLU A 69 4.70 -3.57 -11.74
N ARG A 70 5.70 -3.25 -12.57
CA ARG A 70 7.11 -3.17 -12.15
C ARG A 70 7.34 -2.08 -11.10
N GLN A 71 6.63 -0.96 -11.18
CA GLN A 71 6.75 0.11 -10.19
C GLN A 71 6.22 -0.34 -8.84
N LEU A 72 5.04 -0.96 -8.81
CA LEU A 72 4.47 -1.50 -7.57
C LEU A 72 5.35 -2.61 -6.98
N PHE A 73 5.84 -3.53 -7.82
CA PHE A 73 6.75 -4.59 -7.39
C PHE A 73 8.00 -4.02 -6.72
N ASN A 74 8.69 -3.09 -7.38
CA ASN A 74 9.90 -2.47 -6.83
C ASN A 74 9.62 -1.74 -5.50
N PHE A 75 8.48 -1.04 -5.41
CA PHE A 75 8.05 -0.40 -4.18
C PHE A 75 7.88 -1.42 -3.04
N LEU A 76 7.10 -2.48 -3.27
CA LEU A 76 6.84 -3.52 -2.27
C LEU A 76 8.14 -4.21 -1.82
N MET A 77 9.01 -4.57 -2.77
CA MET A 77 10.28 -5.22 -2.47
C MET A 77 11.20 -4.31 -1.65
N LYS A 78 11.27 -3.01 -1.97
CA LYS A 78 12.04 -2.03 -1.21
C LYS A 78 11.54 -1.88 0.22
N GLU A 79 10.22 -1.82 0.42
CA GLU A 79 9.65 -1.76 1.77
C GLU A 79 9.91 -3.06 2.55
N TYR A 80 9.81 -4.22 1.90
CA TYR A 80 10.08 -5.52 2.52
C TYR A 80 11.56 -5.69 2.90
N GLU A 81 12.47 -5.25 2.04
CA GLU A 81 13.90 -5.23 2.31
C GLU A 81 14.21 -4.37 3.55
N LYS A 82 13.66 -3.15 3.63
CA LYS A 82 13.81 -2.29 4.82
C LYS A 82 13.32 -2.98 6.08
N LEU A 83 12.19 -3.68 6.01
CA LEU A 83 11.66 -4.42 7.15
C LEU A 83 12.64 -5.53 7.58
N ILE A 84 13.16 -6.32 6.63
CA ILE A 84 14.10 -7.40 6.90
C ILE A 84 15.38 -6.85 7.52
N ILE A 85 15.98 -5.82 6.92
CA ILE A 85 17.22 -5.18 7.40
C ILE A 85 17.02 -4.69 8.84
N SER A 86 15.89 -4.03 9.11
CA SER A 86 15.57 -3.51 10.44
C SER A 86 15.39 -4.62 11.47
N ASN A 87 14.68 -5.71 11.13
CA ASN A 87 14.42 -6.81 12.07
C ASN A 87 15.62 -7.72 12.30
N LEU A 88 16.47 -7.91 11.29
CA LEU A 88 17.71 -8.69 11.40
C LEU A 88 18.86 -7.86 11.97
N GLY A 89 18.68 -6.56 12.20
CA GLY A 89 19.73 -5.67 12.71
C GLY A 89 20.93 -5.54 11.77
N ILE A 90 20.72 -5.76 10.46
CA ILE A 90 21.79 -5.67 9.47
C ILE A 90 22.18 -4.20 9.35
N ARG A 91 23.30 -3.82 9.97
CA ARG A 91 23.90 -2.50 9.76
C ARG A 91 24.62 -2.52 8.42
N GLY A 92 24.21 -1.65 7.49
CA GLY A 92 24.86 -1.53 6.19
C GLY A 92 26.37 -1.32 6.36
N LYS A 93 27.18 -1.98 5.51
CA LYS A 93 28.61 -1.68 5.39
C LYS A 93 28.74 -0.17 5.15
N ARG A 94 29.44 0.51 6.07
CA ARG A 94 29.89 1.89 5.88
C ARG A 94 30.70 2.03 4.61
#